data_AF-A0A7J0BWV7-F1
#
_entry.id   AF-A0A7J0BWV7-F1
#
_cell.length_a   1.000
_cell.length_b   1.000
_cell.length_c   1.000
_cell.angle_alpha   90.00
_cell.angle_beta   90.00
_cell.angle_gamma   90.00
#
_symmetry.space_group_name_H-M   'P 1'
#
loop_
_entity.id
_entity.type
_entity.pdbx_description
1 polymer ?
#
loop_
_entity_poly.entity_id
_entity_poly.type
_entity_poly.pdbx_seq_one_letter_code
_entity_poly.pdbx_strand_id
1 'polypeptide(L)'
;MNIGSVTLLYFSPTGTTRTLLQSIAQGVLGHSGHGANGSNGANETNENNGASVAEHADITTPEARAAALRNITADTVLVVGMPVYMGRIPALAAEWLRSIRVQQVPVICVAVYGNRAYEDALAELQHLMAECGGVPVAAAAYIGEHSFSCETLPTAHGRPNADDLAHAKDFGSRVRAKLQNMSDLSAHKGIAVPGEYPSQKNTVLWSVDFIAVSDACARCGQCAAVCPAGAISPYDSAAINIEACITCCACIKQCPVQARSIKPGPVMEARKRLNSLFSAPKQPEVFL
;
A
#
# COMPACT_ATOMS: atom_id res chain seq x y z
N MET A 1 5.49 16.45 -19.49
CA MET A 1 6.46 16.57 -18.38
C MET A 1 7.46 15.42 -18.44
N ASN A 2 8.73 15.69 -18.16
CA ASN A 2 9.76 14.65 -18.04
C ASN A 2 9.70 14.02 -16.64
N ILE A 3 9.81 12.69 -16.58
CA ILE A 3 9.85 11.94 -15.33
C ILE A 3 11.31 11.58 -15.07
N GLY A 4 11.91 12.20 -14.05
CA GLY A 4 13.30 11.95 -13.66
C GLY A 4 13.44 10.84 -12.62
N SER A 5 12.45 10.69 -11.74
CA SER A 5 12.43 9.65 -10.71
C SER A 5 11.01 9.22 -10.34
N VAL A 6 10.89 8.05 -9.72
CA VAL A 6 9.64 7.59 -9.10
C VAL A 6 9.94 7.24 -7.64
N THR A 7 9.14 7.75 -6.73
CA THR A 7 9.21 7.39 -5.30
C THR A 7 7.93 6.69 -4.88
N LEU A 8 8.08 5.53 -4.24
CA LEU A 8 7.02 4.74 -3.67
C LEU A 8 6.83 5.12 -2.20
N LEU A 9 5.78 5.86 -1.88
CA LEU A 9 5.42 6.22 -0.51
C LEU A 9 4.31 5.29 -0.01
N TYR A 10 4.55 4.49 1.03
CA TYR A 10 3.53 3.53 1.44
C TYR A 10 3.55 3.12 2.90
N PHE A 11 2.36 2.74 3.36
CA PHE A 11 2.16 1.95 4.57
C PHE A 11 1.78 0.53 4.14
N SER A 12 2.55 -0.51 4.49
CA SER A 12 2.31 -1.87 4.01
C SER A 12 2.61 -2.98 5.03
N PRO A 13 1.80 -3.12 6.10
CA PRO A 13 2.09 -4.08 7.18
C PRO A 13 2.17 -5.54 6.74
N THR A 14 1.53 -5.91 5.64
CA THR A 14 1.54 -7.27 5.06
C THR A 14 2.22 -7.35 3.69
N GLY A 15 2.88 -6.28 3.24
CA GLY A 15 3.63 -6.23 1.97
C GLY A 15 2.81 -6.04 0.69
N THR A 16 1.51 -6.34 0.70
CA THR A 16 0.62 -6.27 -0.48
C THR A 16 0.65 -4.90 -1.18
N THR A 17 0.54 -3.81 -0.41
CA THR A 17 0.58 -2.44 -0.94
C THR A 17 1.89 -2.16 -1.66
N ARG A 18 3.02 -2.51 -1.04
CA ARG A 18 4.36 -2.35 -1.64
C ARG A 18 4.46 -3.06 -2.99
N THR A 19 3.99 -4.31 -3.06
CA THR A 19 4.04 -5.11 -4.29
C THR A 19 3.28 -4.44 -5.44
N LEU A 20 2.06 -3.96 -5.19
CA LEU A 20 1.27 -3.26 -6.21
C LEU A 20 1.93 -1.97 -6.68
N LEU A 21 2.46 -1.18 -5.75
CA LEU A 21 3.16 0.06 -6.05
C LEU A 21 4.40 -0.16 -6.93
N GLN A 22 5.16 -1.22 -6.66
CA GLN A 22 6.30 -1.59 -7.50
C GLN A 22 5.87 -1.89 -8.95
N SER A 23 4.76 -2.60 -9.15
CA SER A 23 4.22 -2.83 -10.50
C SER A 23 3.76 -1.54 -11.18
N ILE A 24 3.10 -0.63 -10.45
CA ILE A 24 2.74 0.69 -11.00
C ILE A 24 3.99 1.48 -11.41
N ALA A 25 5.00 1.54 -10.54
CA ALA A 25 6.25 2.24 -10.84
C ALA A 25 6.97 1.67 -12.07
N GLN A 26 6.98 0.35 -12.28
CA GLN A 26 7.52 -0.24 -13.50
C GLN A 26 6.83 0.29 -14.77
N GLY A 27 5.51 0.50 -14.71
CA GLY A 27 4.76 1.14 -15.80
C GLY A 27 5.13 2.60 -15.99
N VAL A 28 5.24 3.36 -14.88
CA VAL A 28 5.56 4.80 -14.90
C VAL A 28 6.97 5.06 -15.45
N LEU A 29 7.96 4.29 -15.01
CA LEU A 29 9.34 4.37 -15.48
C LEU A 29 9.46 3.94 -16.95
N GLY A 30 8.58 3.03 -17.38
CA GLY A 30 8.64 2.39 -18.68
C GLY A 30 9.81 1.42 -18.79
N HIS A 31 9.87 0.69 -19.90
CA HIS A 31 11.11 0.01 -20.27
C HIS A 31 11.94 1.01 -21.08
N SER A 32 13.21 1.20 -20.73
CA SER A 32 14.22 1.71 -21.67
C SER A 32 14.43 0.66 -22.76
N GLY A 33 13.40 0.38 -23.54
CA GLY A 33 13.40 -0.58 -24.64
C GLY A 33 13.74 0.16 -25.93
N HIS A 34 15.01 0.06 -26.33
CA HIS A 34 15.38 0.21 -27.73
C HIS A 34 14.44 -0.66 -28.59
N GLY A 35 14.01 -0.09 -29.72
CA GLY A 35 12.98 -0.67 -30.58
C GLY A 35 13.21 -2.13 -30.92
N ALA A 36 12.11 -2.87 -30.99
CA ALA A 36 12.07 -4.17 -31.61
C ALA A 36 12.53 -4.04 -33.08
N ASN A 37 13.75 -4.48 -33.36
CA ASN A 37 14.16 -5.02 -34.64
C ASN A 37 15.03 -6.24 -34.35
N GLY A 38 14.57 -7.40 -34.83
CA GLY A 38 15.18 -8.68 -34.53
C GLY A 38 16.57 -8.86 -35.17
N SER A 39 17.40 -9.65 -34.51
CA SER A 39 18.05 -10.85 -35.06
C SER A 39 19.10 -11.37 -34.08
N ASN A 40 19.32 -12.69 -34.17
CA ASN A 40 20.13 -13.53 -33.29
C ASN A 40 21.55 -13.03 -33.02
N GLY A 41 22.07 -13.31 -31.83
CA GLY A 41 23.51 -13.31 -31.57
C GLY A 41 23.84 -13.28 -30.08
N ALA A 42 24.32 -14.41 -29.56
CA ALA A 42 24.87 -14.50 -28.21
C ALA A 42 26.07 -13.56 -28.06
N ASN A 43 26.06 -12.74 -27.00
CA ASN A 43 27.24 -12.47 -26.20
C ASN A 43 26.84 -11.84 -24.87
N GLU A 44 27.26 -12.49 -23.79
CA GLU A 44 27.23 -11.95 -22.44
C GLU A 44 28.25 -10.80 -22.37
N THR A 45 27.75 -9.57 -22.42
CA THR A 45 28.49 -8.40 -21.94
C THR A 45 27.70 -7.76 -20.81
N ASN A 46 28.38 -7.71 -19.68
CA ASN A 46 28.00 -7.08 -18.42
C ASN A 46 27.86 -5.57 -18.65
N GLU A 47 26.70 -5.13 -19.15
CA GLU A 47 26.33 -3.72 -19.24
C GLU A 47 25.47 -3.36 -18.03
N ASN A 48 25.99 -2.43 -17.21
CA ASN A 48 25.24 -1.66 -16.23
C ASN A 48 24.09 -0.93 -16.95
N ASN A 49 22.98 -1.63 -17.17
CA ASN A 49 21.74 -1.01 -17.57
C ASN A 49 21.26 -0.19 -16.37
N GLY A 50 21.46 1.12 -16.45
CA GLY A 50 20.91 2.13 -15.53
C GLY A 50 19.38 2.17 -15.62
N ALA A 51 18.74 1.07 -15.26
CA ALA A 51 17.32 1.03 -14.97
C ALA A 51 17.10 1.98 -13.78
N SER A 52 16.33 3.04 -14.01
CA SER A 52 15.91 3.96 -12.96
C SER A 52 15.12 3.16 -11.91
N VAL A 53 15.77 2.86 -10.79
CA VAL A 53 15.12 2.14 -9.67
C VAL A 53 14.23 3.13 -8.93
N ALA A 54 13.00 2.72 -8.61
CA ALA A 54 12.12 3.55 -7.80
C ALA A 54 12.65 3.65 -6.35
N GLU A 55 12.70 4.87 -5.80
CA GLU A 55 13.04 5.09 -4.40
C GLU A 55 11.89 4.65 -3.50
N HIS A 56 12.20 4.15 -2.30
CA HIS A 56 11.21 3.66 -1.34
C HIS A 56 11.14 4.57 -0.12
N ALA A 57 9.94 5.11 0.15
CA ALA A 57 9.57 5.76 1.40
C ALA A 57 8.55 4.88 2.15
N ASP A 58 9.06 3.87 2.84
CA ASP A 58 8.25 2.98 3.68
C ASP A 58 7.94 3.66 5.01
N ILE A 59 6.66 3.88 5.31
CA ILE A 59 6.19 4.52 6.55
C ILE A 59 5.47 3.52 7.48
N THR A 60 5.73 2.23 7.31
CA THR A 60 5.01 1.16 8.03
C THR A 60 5.36 1.11 9.51
N THR A 61 6.64 1.19 9.88
CA THR A 61 7.06 1.09 11.30
C THR A 61 7.11 2.46 11.98
N PRO A 62 7.01 2.53 13.33
CA PRO A 62 7.21 3.77 14.07
C PRO A 62 8.54 4.47 13.77
N GLU A 63 9.63 3.71 13.69
CA GLU A 63 10.97 4.24 13.41
C GLU A 63 11.04 4.83 12.01
N ALA A 64 10.42 4.16 11.03
CA ALA A 64 10.39 4.64 9.66
C ALA A 64 9.59 5.94 9.52
N ARG A 65 8.50 6.10 10.29
CA ARG A 65 7.74 7.35 10.37
C ARG A 65 8.46 8.49 11.07
N ALA A 66 9.52 8.23 11.84
CA ALA A 66 10.34 9.28 12.41
C ALA A 66 11.26 9.95 11.37
N ALA A 67 11.48 9.32 10.21
CA ALA A 67 12.28 9.87 9.13
C ALA A 67 11.48 10.90 8.30
N ALA A 68 12.17 11.96 7.87
CA ALA A 68 11.63 12.92 6.91
C ALA A 68 11.53 12.30 5.51
N LEU A 69 10.53 12.73 4.74
CA LEU A 69 10.49 12.48 3.30
C LEU A 69 11.63 13.24 2.61
N ARG A 70 12.43 12.54 1.79
CA ARG A 70 13.63 13.10 1.13
C ARG A 70 13.55 12.90 -0.37
N ASN A 71 14.45 13.57 -1.10
CA ASN A 71 14.69 13.38 -2.54
C ASN A 71 13.47 13.60 -3.44
N ILE A 72 12.53 14.45 -3.02
CA ILE A 72 11.38 14.82 -3.85
C ILE A 72 11.73 16.07 -4.65
N THR A 73 11.86 15.92 -5.96
CA THR A 73 12.14 16.99 -6.92
C THR A 73 10.94 17.20 -7.85
N ALA A 74 10.97 18.28 -8.66
CA ALA A 74 9.85 18.64 -9.54
C ALA A 74 9.57 17.61 -10.66
N ASP A 75 10.53 16.73 -10.95
CA ASP A 75 10.44 15.65 -11.93
C ASP A 75 10.23 14.27 -11.27
N THR A 76 10.02 14.22 -9.96
CA THR A 76 9.63 13.00 -9.23
C THR A 76 8.14 12.71 -9.47
N VAL A 77 7.77 11.46 -9.69
CA VAL A 77 6.38 10.99 -9.54
C VAL A 77 6.24 10.25 -8.22
N LEU A 78 5.30 10.69 -7.39
CA LEU A 78 4.95 10.00 -6.15
C LEU A 78 3.87 8.96 -6.40
N VAL A 79 4.16 7.69 -6.14
CA VAL A 79 3.14 6.64 -6.08
C VAL A 79 2.86 6.35 -4.63
N VAL A 80 1.67 6.75 -4.16
CA VAL A 80 1.31 6.74 -2.74
C VAL A 80 0.28 5.65 -2.47
N GLY A 81 0.61 4.70 -1.61
CA GLY A 81 -0.19 3.50 -1.37
C GLY A 81 -0.57 3.29 0.09
N MET A 82 -1.86 3.09 0.35
CA MET A 82 -2.39 2.83 1.69
C MET A 82 -3.33 1.63 1.69
N PRO A 83 -3.27 0.73 2.71
CA PRO A 83 -4.28 -0.28 2.91
C PRO A 83 -5.55 0.38 3.46
N VAL A 84 -6.70 -0.28 3.30
CA VAL A 84 -7.97 0.20 3.83
C VAL A 84 -8.31 -0.47 5.15
N TYR A 85 -8.49 0.33 6.21
CA TYR A 85 -8.99 -0.10 7.51
C TYR A 85 -10.30 0.63 7.81
N MET A 86 -11.39 -0.14 7.98
CA MET A 86 -12.74 0.38 8.22
C MET A 86 -13.16 1.49 7.23
N GLY A 87 -12.83 1.31 5.95
CA GLY A 87 -13.23 2.25 4.89
C GLY A 87 -12.38 3.51 4.78
N ARG A 88 -11.25 3.58 5.49
CA ARG A 88 -10.32 4.71 5.52
C ARG A 88 -8.87 4.27 5.40
N ILE A 89 -7.95 5.21 5.19
CA ILE A 89 -6.52 4.93 5.33
C ILE A 89 -6.13 4.79 6.82
N PRO A 90 -5.00 4.15 7.17
CA PRO A 90 -4.60 3.98 8.56
C PRO A 90 -4.35 5.34 9.22
N ALA A 91 -4.91 5.57 10.42
CA ALA A 91 -4.78 6.85 11.13
C ALA A 91 -3.31 7.26 11.34
N LEU A 92 -2.44 6.30 11.65
CA LEU A 92 -0.98 6.51 11.79
C LEU A 92 -0.34 7.05 10.49
N ALA A 93 -0.81 6.58 9.33
CA ALA A 93 -0.33 7.07 8.04
C ALA A 93 -0.92 8.44 7.73
N ALA A 94 -2.21 8.66 8.00
CA ALA A 94 -2.86 9.96 7.81
C ALA A 94 -2.22 11.06 8.65
N GLU A 95 -1.86 10.78 9.90
CA GLU A 95 -1.13 11.70 10.79
C GLU A 95 0.23 12.05 10.20
N TRP A 96 1.00 11.04 9.76
CA TRP A 96 2.30 11.27 9.15
C TRP A 96 2.20 12.07 7.85
N LEU A 97 1.21 11.78 6.99
CA LEU A 97 1.00 12.53 5.74
C LEU A 97 0.78 14.02 6.05
N ARG A 98 0.00 14.38 7.07
CA ARG A 98 -0.21 15.79 7.45
C ARG A 98 1.07 16.52 7.86
N SER A 99 2.12 15.79 8.25
CA SER A 99 3.40 16.36 8.65
C SER A 99 4.34 16.68 7.49
N ILE A 100 4.11 16.13 6.29
CA ILE A 100 4.98 16.33 5.14
C ILE A 100 4.50 17.47 4.24
N ARG A 101 5.42 18.06 3.48
CA ARG A 101 5.12 19.01 2.41
C ARG A 101 5.92 18.64 1.17
N VAL A 102 5.28 18.73 0.01
CA VAL A 102 5.87 18.60 -1.31
C VAL A 102 5.43 19.78 -2.17
N GLN A 103 6.15 20.08 -3.25
CA GLN A 103 5.88 21.28 -4.04
C GLN A 103 5.59 20.91 -5.50
N GLN A 104 4.31 20.90 -5.88
CA GLN A 104 3.87 20.70 -7.27
C GLN A 104 4.41 19.40 -7.87
N VAL A 105 4.21 18.30 -7.15
CA VAL A 105 4.69 16.96 -7.55
C VAL A 105 3.51 16.11 -8.00
N PRO A 106 3.57 15.42 -9.16
CA PRO A 106 2.49 14.55 -9.60
C PRO A 106 2.36 13.33 -8.67
N VAL A 107 1.13 13.04 -8.24
CA VAL A 107 0.80 11.97 -7.30
C VAL A 107 -0.17 10.95 -7.91
N ILE A 108 0.16 9.67 -7.76
CA ILE A 108 -0.73 8.53 -8.02
C ILE A 108 -1.21 7.99 -6.67
N CYS A 109 -2.51 8.12 -6.36
CA CYS A 109 -3.08 7.66 -5.09
C CYS A 109 -3.62 6.23 -5.21
N VAL A 110 -3.21 5.31 -4.34
CA VAL A 110 -3.56 3.89 -4.43
C VAL A 110 -4.14 3.38 -3.11
N ALA A 111 -5.39 2.93 -3.14
CA ALA A 111 -6.04 2.25 -2.03
C ALA A 111 -6.01 0.73 -2.24
N VAL A 112 -5.56 -0.03 -1.23
CA VAL A 112 -5.50 -1.51 -1.30
C VAL A 112 -6.43 -2.10 -0.26
N TYR A 113 -7.44 -2.86 -0.69
CA TYR A 113 -8.49 -3.34 0.20
C TYR A 113 -8.69 -4.85 0.10
N GLY A 114 -9.08 -5.45 1.21
CA GLY A 114 -9.25 -6.90 1.35
C GLY A 114 -10.58 -7.44 0.81
N ASN A 115 -11.02 -6.97 -0.36
CA ASN A 115 -12.23 -7.41 -1.08
C ASN A 115 -13.60 -6.98 -0.51
N ARG A 116 -13.68 -6.39 0.69
CA ARG A 116 -14.95 -5.81 1.21
C ARG A 116 -15.34 -4.55 0.44
N ALA A 117 -14.71 -3.43 0.74
CA ALA A 117 -14.90 -2.13 0.09
C ALA A 117 -13.74 -1.22 0.51
N TYR A 118 -13.37 -0.26 -0.35
CA TYR A 118 -12.41 0.78 0.01
C TYR A 118 -13.06 2.05 0.58
N GLU A 119 -14.38 2.21 0.38
CA GLU A 119 -15.20 3.32 0.90
C GLU A 119 -14.55 4.70 0.67
N ASP A 120 -14.25 5.45 1.73
CA ASP A 120 -13.77 6.83 1.66
C ASP A 120 -12.24 6.92 1.56
N ALA A 121 -11.53 5.79 1.69
CA ALA A 121 -10.07 5.76 1.81
C ALA A 121 -9.34 6.40 0.62
N LEU A 122 -9.85 6.21 -0.60
CA LEU A 122 -9.21 6.77 -1.79
C LEU A 122 -9.40 8.30 -1.88
N ALA A 123 -10.61 8.79 -1.58
CA ALA A 123 -10.89 10.22 -1.49
C ALA A 123 -10.10 10.88 -0.35
N GLU A 124 -10.01 10.23 0.82
CA GLU A 124 -9.21 10.69 1.95
C GLU A 124 -7.71 10.80 1.58
N LEU A 125 -7.14 9.77 0.95
CA LEU A 125 -5.76 9.80 0.50
C LEU A 125 -5.49 10.91 -0.52
N GLN A 126 -6.37 11.05 -1.50
CA GLN A 126 -6.28 12.10 -2.52
C GLN A 126 -6.27 13.49 -1.88
N HIS A 127 -7.20 13.75 -0.94
CA HIS A 127 -7.31 15.03 -0.28
C HIS A 127 -6.06 15.36 0.55
N LEU A 128 -5.59 14.42 1.37
CA LEU A 128 -4.39 14.62 2.19
C LEU A 128 -3.15 14.91 1.34
N MET A 129 -2.97 14.19 0.22
CA MET A 129 -1.85 14.45 -0.68
C MET A 129 -1.94 15.82 -1.36
N ALA A 130 -3.16 16.29 -1.67
CA ALA A 130 -3.38 17.64 -2.19
C ALA A 130 -3.08 18.72 -1.13
N GLU A 131 -3.51 18.54 0.12
CA GLU A 131 -3.19 19.44 1.25
C GLU A 131 -1.68 19.55 1.50
N CYS A 132 -0.93 18.47 1.23
CA CYS A 132 0.52 18.46 1.36
C CYS A 132 1.26 19.15 0.20
N GLY A 133 0.54 19.68 -0.80
CA GLY A 133 1.10 20.35 -1.98
C GLY A 133 1.42 19.41 -3.16
N GLY A 134 1.00 18.15 -3.08
CA GLY A 134 1.02 17.21 -4.20
C GLY A 134 -0.13 17.49 -5.17
N VAL A 135 0.01 17.03 -6.41
CA VAL A 135 -1.02 17.15 -7.44
C VAL A 135 -1.50 15.75 -7.82
N PRO A 136 -2.63 15.27 -7.28
CA PRO A 136 -3.21 13.99 -7.67
C PRO A 136 -3.57 13.98 -9.15
N VAL A 137 -2.82 13.20 -9.94
CA VAL A 137 -3.00 13.05 -11.39
C VAL A 137 -3.64 11.73 -11.76
N ALA A 138 -3.59 10.74 -10.88
CA ALA A 138 -4.20 9.44 -11.11
C ALA A 138 -4.53 8.79 -9.77
N ALA A 139 -5.49 7.86 -9.78
CA ALA A 139 -5.85 7.09 -8.62
C ALA A 139 -6.24 5.67 -8.97
N ALA A 140 -6.13 4.75 -8.01
CA ALA A 140 -6.57 3.37 -8.20
C ALA A 140 -7.00 2.70 -6.89
N ALA A 141 -7.92 1.75 -7.01
CA ALA A 141 -8.27 0.82 -5.95
C ALA A 141 -7.93 -0.61 -6.40
N TYR A 142 -7.07 -1.29 -5.64
CA TYR A 142 -6.64 -2.65 -5.93
C TYR A 142 -7.05 -3.60 -4.81
N ILE A 143 -7.22 -4.87 -5.19
CA ILE A 143 -7.57 -5.93 -4.26
C ILE A 143 -6.28 -6.55 -3.73
N GLY A 144 -6.20 -6.63 -2.41
CA GLY A 144 -5.18 -7.40 -1.71
C GLY A 144 -5.79 -8.56 -0.95
N GLU A 145 -4.98 -9.57 -0.62
CA GLU A 145 -5.38 -10.55 0.38
C GLU A 145 -5.75 -9.84 1.69
N HIS A 146 -6.95 -10.14 2.21
CA HIS A 146 -7.40 -9.53 3.45
C HIS A 146 -6.46 -9.95 4.59
N SER A 147 -6.11 -9.05 5.49
CA SER A 147 -5.20 -9.32 6.62
C SER A 147 -5.67 -10.49 7.51
N PHE A 148 -6.99 -10.71 7.56
CA PHE A 148 -7.64 -11.83 8.26
C PHE A 148 -7.72 -13.13 7.45
N SER A 149 -7.33 -13.16 6.18
CA SER A 149 -7.38 -14.39 5.36
C SER A 149 -6.48 -15.50 5.95
N CYS A 150 -6.89 -16.76 5.88
CA CYS A 150 -6.00 -17.94 5.98
C CYS A 150 -6.51 -19.05 5.07
N GLU A 151 -5.74 -20.13 5.01
CA GLU A 151 -6.08 -21.36 4.30
C GLU A 151 -7.51 -21.85 4.54
N THR A 152 -7.96 -21.92 5.81
CA THR A 152 -9.30 -22.42 6.14
C THR A 152 -10.42 -21.38 6.02
N LEU A 153 -10.10 -20.09 5.99
CA LEU A 153 -11.06 -18.97 5.89
C LEU A 153 -10.51 -17.90 4.93
N PRO A 154 -10.42 -18.20 3.63
CA PRO A 154 -9.75 -17.33 2.67
C PRO A 154 -10.60 -16.09 2.33
N THR A 155 -9.96 -14.95 2.11
CA THR A 155 -10.61 -13.74 1.57
C THR A 155 -9.63 -12.98 0.69
N ALA A 156 -9.93 -12.93 -0.62
CA ALA A 156 -8.99 -12.49 -1.65
C ALA A 156 -7.61 -13.17 -1.55
N HIS A 157 -7.59 -14.44 -1.16
CA HIS A 157 -6.36 -15.21 -1.01
C HIS A 157 -5.56 -15.22 -2.32
N GLY A 158 -4.24 -15.02 -2.24
CA GLY A 158 -3.36 -14.97 -3.40
C GLY A 158 -3.44 -13.68 -4.23
N ARG A 159 -4.14 -12.65 -3.76
CA ARG A 159 -4.17 -11.31 -4.40
C ARG A 159 -3.13 -10.37 -3.74
N PRO A 160 -2.39 -9.53 -4.48
CA PRO A 160 -2.42 -9.41 -5.94
C PRO A 160 -1.85 -10.65 -6.62
N ASN A 161 -2.53 -11.12 -7.66
CA ASN A 161 -2.07 -12.18 -8.54
C ASN A 161 -1.37 -11.60 -9.78
N ALA A 162 -0.96 -12.45 -10.72
CA ALA A 162 -0.28 -12.00 -11.94
C ALA A 162 -1.09 -10.98 -12.76
N ASP A 163 -2.42 -11.15 -12.84
CA ASP A 163 -3.30 -10.24 -13.59
C ASP A 163 -3.41 -8.87 -12.91
N ASP A 164 -3.48 -8.83 -11.58
CA ASP A 164 -3.46 -7.56 -10.83
C ASP A 164 -2.17 -6.78 -11.06
N LEU A 165 -1.03 -7.49 -11.05
CA LEU A 165 0.29 -6.89 -11.24
C LEU A 165 0.48 -6.41 -12.69
N ALA A 166 -0.03 -7.17 -13.66
CA ALA A 166 -0.05 -6.76 -15.06
C ALA A 166 -0.92 -5.51 -15.26
N HIS A 167 -2.11 -5.49 -14.67
CA HIS A 167 -3.01 -4.33 -14.71
C HIS A 167 -2.40 -3.10 -14.01
N ALA A 168 -1.74 -3.28 -12.87
CA ALA A 168 -0.99 -2.24 -12.16
C ALA A 168 0.12 -1.62 -13.02
N LYS A 169 0.85 -2.46 -13.76
CA LYS A 169 1.89 -2.00 -14.70
C LYS A 169 1.31 -1.28 -15.91
N ASP A 170 0.20 -1.76 -16.48
CA ASP A 170 -0.50 -1.07 -17.56
C ASP A 170 -1.00 0.31 -17.10
N PHE A 171 -1.62 0.37 -15.92
CA PHE A 171 -2.06 1.62 -15.31
C PHE A 171 -0.92 2.62 -15.15
N GLY A 172 0.23 2.20 -14.63
CA GLY A 172 1.43 3.05 -14.55
C GLY A 172 1.88 3.57 -15.92
N SER A 173 1.81 2.74 -16.96
CA SER A 173 2.17 3.11 -18.34
C SER A 173 1.21 4.16 -18.91
N ARG A 174 -0.09 4.05 -18.61
CA ARG A 174 -1.10 5.04 -19.00
C ARG A 174 -0.91 6.37 -18.26
N VAL A 175 -0.55 6.34 -16.99
CA VAL A 175 -0.20 7.56 -16.23
C VAL A 175 1.04 8.24 -16.82
N ARG A 176 2.07 7.46 -17.19
CA ARG A 176 3.25 7.99 -17.89
C ARG A 176 2.86 8.75 -19.15
N ALA A 177 2.05 8.15 -20.01
CA ALA A 177 1.58 8.78 -21.24
C ALA A 177 0.77 10.05 -20.96
N LYS A 178 -0.08 10.04 -19.93
CA LYS A 178 -0.82 11.24 -19.47
C LYS A 178 0.14 12.36 -19.05
N LEU A 179 1.16 12.05 -18.25
CA LEU A 179 2.16 13.02 -17.76
C LEU A 179 3.05 13.56 -18.87
N GLN A 180 3.43 12.74 -19.85
CA GLN A 180 4.24 13.18 -21.00
C GLN A 180 3.50 14.23 -21.83
N ASN A 181 2.19 14.10 -21.98
CA ASN A 181 1.33 15.05 -22.69
C ASN A 181 0.95 16.30 -21.87
N MET A 182 1.27 16.37 -20.58
CA MET A 182 1.06 17.57 -19.77
C MET A 182 2.23 18.56 -19.91
N SER A 183 1.92 19.80 -20.27
CA SER A 183 2.88 20.92 -20.29
C SER A 183 3.00 21.62 -18.94
N ASP A 184 1.91 21.68 -18.17
CA ASP A 184 1.83 22.36 -16.88
C ASP A 184 0.98 21.53 -15.90
N LEU A 185 1.60 21.13 -14.80
CA LEU A 185 0.95 20.34 -13.75
C LEU A 185 0.02 21.21 -12.89
N SER A 186 0.33 22.49 -12.72
CA SER A 186 -0.45 23.41 -11.88
C SER A 186 -1.83 23.70 -12.46
N ALA A 187 -1.99 23.57 -13.78
CA ALA A 187 -3.26 23.70 -14.48
C ALA A 187 -4.15 22.44 -14.38
N HIS A 188 -3.69 21.35 -13.77
CA HIS A 188 -4.47 20.12 -13.67
C HIS A 188 -5.65 20.29 -12.70
N LYS A 189 -6.88 20.07 -13.20
CA LYS A 189 -8.13 20.26 -12.43
C LYS A 189 -8.44 19.14 -11.42
N GLY A 190 -7.51 18.23 -11.18
CA GLY A 190 -7.70 17.04 -10.36
C GLY A 190 -8.51 15.95 -11.08
N ILE A 191 -8.70 14.82 -10.39
CA ILE A 191 -9.46 13.65 -10.85
C ILE A 191 -10.60 13.36 -9.88
N ALA A 192 -11.76 12.96 -10.38
CA ALA A 192 -12.87 12.54 -9.54
C ALA A 192 -12.63 11.10 -9.06
N VAL A 193 -12.72 10.87 -7.74
CA VAL A 193 -12.67 9.55 -7.13
C VAL A 193 -13.88 9.36 -6.21
N PRO A 194 -14.40 8.13 -6.07
CA PRO A 194 -15.47 7.83 -5.12
C PRO A 194 -15.01 7.99 -3.66
N GLY A 195 -15.96 8.32 -2.80
CA GLY A 195 -15.77 8.52 -1.37
C GLY A 195 -16.01 9.96 -0.92
N GLU A 196 -16.14 10.15 0.38
CA GLU A 196 -16.36 11.47 1.00
C GLU A 196 -15.17 11.88 1.89
N TYR A 197 -14.82 13.16 1.85
CA TYR A 197 -13.87 13.75 2.79
C TYR A 197 -14.39 15.10 3.34
N PRO A 198 -14.39 15.31 4.67
CA PRO A 198 -14.05 14.34 5.72
C PRO A 198 -15.12 13.23 5.84
N SER A 199 -14.68 11.99 6.11
CA SER A 199 -15.60 10.86 6.29
C SER A 199 -16.52 11.07 7.49
N GLN A 200 -17.82 10.85 7.30
CA GLN A 200 -18.85 10.96 8.35
C GLN A 200 -19.08 9.64 9.10
N LYS A 201 -18.37 8.57 8.71
CA LYS A 201 -18.60 7.22 9.24
C LYS A 201 -17.86 7.00 10.55
N ASN A 202 -18.49 6.27 11.47
CA ASN A 202 -17.79 5.75 12.64
C ASN A 202 -16.81 4.65 12.20
N THR A 203 -15.53 4.99 12.24
CA THR A 203 -14.42 4.16 11.74
C THR A 203 -13.45 3.77 12.87
N VAL A 204 -13.88 3.91 14.13
CA VAL A 204 -13.09 3.55 15.30
C VAL A 204 -12.72 2.07 15.25
N LEU A 205 -11.42 1.79 15.32
CA LEU A 205 -10.90 0.42 15.37
C LEU A 205 -11.20 -0.22 16.73
N TRP A 206 -11.28 -1.55 16.73
CA TRP A 206 -11.55 -2.30 17.96
C TRP A 206 -10.31 -2.36 18.85
N SER A 207 -10.45 -1.92 20.10
CA SER A 207 -9.52 -2.25 21.18
C SER A 207 -9.87 -3.63 21.72
N VAL A 208 -9.25 -4.67 21.19
CA VAL A 208 -9.58 -6.07 21.51
C VAL A 208 -8.34 -6.94 21.64
N ASP A 209 -8.28 -7.77 22.68
CA ASP A 209 -7.30 -8.85 22.76
C ASP A 209 -7.74 -10.02 21.87
N PHE A 210 -7.19 -10.08 20.66
CA PHE A 210 -7.53 -11.11 19.68
C PHE A 210 -6.38 -12.02 19.29
N ILE A 211 -5.17 -11.81 19.82
CA ILE A 211 -3.97 -12.53 19.37
C ILE A 211 -3.62 -13.62 20.38
N ALA A 212 -3.65 -14.88 19.95
CA ALA A 212 -3.08 -16.00 20.71
C ALA A 212 -1.60 -16.15 20.34
N VAL A 213 -0.78 -16.50 21.33
CA VAL A 213 0.62 -16.89 21.18
C VAL A 213 0.75 -18.30 21.74
N SER A 214 1.17 -19.26 20.92
CA SER A 214 1.37 -20.65 21.35
C SER A 214 2.79 -20.89 21.87
N ASP A 215 3.00 -22.05 22.50
CA ASP A 215 4.30 -22.50 23.02
C ASP A 215 5.35 -22.74 21.91
N ALA A 216 4.93 -22.77 20.64
CA ALA A 216 5.85 -22.79 19.50
C ALA A 216 6.61 -21.46 19.32
N CYS A 217 6.30 -20.42 20.10
CA CYS A 217 6.95 -19.12 19.99
C CYS A 217 8.45 -19.21 20.29
N ALA A 218 9.27 -19.02 19.26
CA ALA A 218 10.72 -18.96 19.38
C ALA A 218 11.26 -17.66 20.01
N ARG A 219 10.40 -16.73 20.43
CA ARG A 219 10.77 -15.42 21.01
C ARG A 219 11.75 -14.62 20.14
N CYS A 220 11.61 -14.69 18.82
CA CYS A 220 12.53 -14.06 17.87
C CYS A 220 12.36 -12.54 17.69
N GLY A 221 11.33 -11.92 18.28
CA GLY A 221 11.10 -10.47 18.18
C GLY A 221 10.52 -9.96 16.84
N GLN A 222 10.43 -10.79 15.79
CA GLN A 222 9.96 -10.37 14.45
C GLN A 222 8.60 -9.67 14.48
N CYS A 223 7.67 -10.20 15.27
CA CYS A 223 6.35 -9.62 15.49
C CYS A 223 6.35 -8.17 16.00
N ALA A 224 7.30 -7.81 16.88
CA ALA A 224 7.48 -6.46 17.37
C ALA A 224 8.12 -5.57 16.30
N ALA A 225 9.16 -6.07 15.63
CA ALA A 225 9.86 -5.35 14.56
C ALA A 225 8.94 -4.92 13.40
N VAL A 226 7.90 -5.72 13.10
CA VAL A 226 6.95 -5.44 12.00
C VAL A 226 5.68 -4.75 12.47
N CYS A 227 5.53 -4.49 13.78
CA CYS A 227 4.30 -3.92 14.31
C CYS A 227 4.22 -2.43 13.93
N PRO A 228 3.27 -2.02 13.08
CA PRO A 228 3.23 -0.63 12.63
C PRO A 228 2.89 0.35 13.75
N ALA A 229 2.23 -0.12 14.82
CA ALA A 229 1.84 0.71 15.95
C ALA A 229 2.82 0.62 17.14
N GLY A 230 3.90 -0.15 17.04
CA GLY A 230 4.79 -0.40 18.19
C GLY A 230 4.10 -1.08 19.37
N ALA A 231 2.99 -1.79 19.12
CA ALA A 231 2.10 -2.31 20.16
C ALA A 231 2.58 -3.61 20.82
N ILE A 232 3.71 -4.18 20.41
CA ILE A 232 4.20 -5.48 20.89
C ILE A 232 5.56 -5.29 21.53
N SER A 233 5.76 -5.81 22.74
CA SER A 233 7.06 -5.76 23.39
C SER A 233 8.11 -6.56 22.59
N PRO A 234 9.32 -6.01 22.36
CA PRO A 234 10.40 -6.75 21.72
C PRO A 234 10.97 -7.86 22.61
N TYR A 235 10.73 -7.81 23.92
CA TYR A 235 11.24 -8.77 24.91
C TYR A 235 10.21 -9.84 25.29
N ASP A 236 8.93 -9.53 25.17
CA ASP A 236 7.83 -10.46 25.46
C ASP A 236 6.79 -10.41 24.34
N SER A 237 6.74 -11.47 23.54
CA SER A 237 5.80 -11.59 22.43
C SER A 237 4.32 -11.64 22.87
N ALA A 238 4.03 -12.05 24.10
CA ALA A 238 2.66 -12.08 24.61
C ALA A 238 2.19 -10.72 25.15
N ALA A 239 3.13 -9.84 25.53
CA ALA A 239 2.83 -8.49 25.98
C ALA A 239 2.47 -7.57 24.80
N ILE A 240 1.16 -7.35 24.62
CA ILE A 240 0.58 -6.52 23.56
C ILE A 240 -0.20 -5.37 24.19
N ASN A 241 0.11 -4.14 23.82
CA ASN A 241 -0.72 -2.98 24.09
C ASN A 241 -1.95 -3.03 23.18
N ILE A 242 -3.08 -3.43 23.75
CA ILE A 242 -4.35 -3.63 23.04
C ILE A 242 -4.89 -2.32 22.48
N GLU A 243 -4.72 -1.21 23.19
CA GLU A 243 -5.22 0.11 22.79
C GLU A 243 -4.43 0.68 21.58
N ALA A 244 -3.14 0.40 21.51
CA ALA A 244 -2.30 0.78 20.37
C ALA A 244 -2.51 -0.15 19.15
N CYS A 245 -3.03 -1.35 19.33
CA CYS A 245 -3.11 -2.34 18.28
C CYS A 245 -4.14 -1.96 17.20
N ILE A 246 -3.67 -1.69 15.98
CA ILE A 246 -4.54 -1.32 14.85
C ILE A 246 -5.19 -2.53 14.12
N THR A 247 -5.14 -3.73 14.71
CA THR A 247 -5.74 -4.95 14.14
C THR A 247 -5.29 -5.27 12.69
N CYS A 248 -4.04 -4.96 12.33
CA CYS A 248 -3.51 -5.16 10.96
C CYS A 248 -3.07 -6.61 10.66
N CYS A 249 -2.95 -7.46 11.69
CA CYS A 249 -2.47 -8.85 11.61
C CYS A 249 -1.06 -9.06 11.01
N ALA A 250 -0.24 -8.01 10.87
CA ALA A 250 1.15 -8.14 10.39
C ALA A 250 1.95 -9.14 11.24
N CYS A 251 1.83 -9.07 12.56
CA CYS A 251 2.50 -9.97 13.49
C CYS A 251 2.09 -11.44 13.35
N ILE A 252 0.85 -11.71 12.92
CA ILE A 252 0.36 -13.08 12.63
C ILE A 252 0.95 -13.54 11.31
N LYS A 253 0.84 -12.71 10.26
CA LYS A 253 1.28 -13.04 8.89
C LYS A 253 2.78 -13.24 8.77
N GLN A 254 3.57 -12.52 9.56
CA GLN A 254 5.03 -12.55 9.49
C GLN A 254 5.68 -13.43 10.57
N CYS A 255 4.89 -14.23 11.31
CA CYS A 255 5.47 -15.15 12.28
C CYS A 255 6.13 -16.34 11.56
N PRO A 256 7.46 -16.51 11.62
CA PRO A 256 8.16 -17.54 10.84
C PRO A 256 7.81 -18.96 11.27
N VAL A 257 7.41 -19.14 12.53
CA VAL A 257 7.04 -20.42 13.13
C VAL A 257 5.52 -20.55 13.35
N GLN A 258 4.72 -19.64 12.78
CA GLN A 258 3.25 -19.64 12.86
C GLN A 258 2.69 -19.76 14.29
N ALA A 259 3.42 -19.28 15.29
CA ALA A 259 3.02 -19.34 16.70
C ALA A 259 1.94 -18.32 17.10
N ARG A 260 1.46 -17.50 16.16
CA ARG A 260 0.45 -16.46 16.40
C ARG A 260 -0.81 -16.74 15.61
N SER A 261 -1.97 -16.61 16.25
CA SER A 261 -3.27 -16.83 15.61
C SER A 261 -4.37 -15.90 16.15
N ILE A 262 -5.51 -15.86 15.46
CA ILE A 262 -6.69 -15.09 15.90
C ILE A 262 -7.48 -15.96 16.90
N LYS A 263 -7.68 -15.46 18.11
CA LYS A 263 -8.52 -16.07 19.17
C LYS A 263 -10.00 -16.10 18.78
N PRO A 264 -10.83 -17.02 19.33
CA PRO A 264 -12.28 -16.87 19.32
C PRO A 264 -12.68 -15.49 19.86
N GLY A 265 -13.63 -14.83 19.19
CA GLY A 265 -14.06 -13.48 19.54
C GLY A 265 -14.40 -12.61 18.32
N PRO A 266 -14.57 -11.29 18.51
CA PRO A 266 -15.07 -10.40 17.46
C PRO A 266 -14.27 -10.41 16.16
N VAL A 267 -12.94 -10.52 16.24
CA VAL A 267 -12.05 -10.56 15.06
C VAL A 267 -12.20 -11.89 14.32
N MET A 268 -12.36 -13.02 15.02
CA MET A 268 -12.64 -14.31 14.38
C MET A 268 -14.02 -14.32 13.71
N GLU A 269 -15.04 -13.74 14.34
CA GLU A 269 -16.37 -13.63 13.72
C GLU A 269 -16.34 -12.69 12.51
N ALA A 270 -15.57 -11.60 12.56
CA ALA A 270 -15.33 -10.74 11.41
C ALA A 270 -14.64 -11.50 10.26
N ARG A 271 -13.64 -12.33 10.57
CA ARG A 271 -12.95 -13.19 9.59
C ARG A 271 -13.93 -14.13 8.89
N LYS A 272 -14.76 -14.85 9.66
CA LYS A 272 -15.79 -15.75 9.11
C LYS A 272 -16.77 -15.00 8.21
N ARG A 273 -17.26 -13.84 8.67
CA ARG A 273 -18.16 -12.99 7.88
C ARG A 273 -17.51 -12.48 6.59
N LEU A 274 -16.23 -12.10 6.64
CA LEU A 274 -15.49 -11.64 5.47
C LEU A 274 -15.37 -12.74 4.42
N ASN A 275 -14.98 -13.94 4.84
CA ASN A 275 -14.92 -15.12 3.98
C ASN A 275 -16.29 -15.48 3.39
N SER A 276 -17.37 -15.40 4.18
CA SER A 276 -18.70 -15.77 3.72
C SER A 276 -19.35 -14.73 2.79
N LEU A 277 -19.23 -13.44 3.10
CA LEU A 277 -19.99 -12.38 2.42
C LEU A 277 -19.21 -11.68 1.29
N PHE A 278 -17.87 -11.74 1.31
CA PHE A 278 -17.01 -10.99 0.40
C PHE A 278 -15.99 -11.89 -0.31
N SER A 279 -16.39 -13.10 -0.68
CA SER A 279 -15.58 -14.06 -1.44
C SER A 279 -15.59 -13.84 -2.95
N ALA A 280 -16.65 -13.20 -3.48
CA ALA A 280 -16.75 -12.91 -4.91
C ALA A 280 -15.56 -12.05 -5.39
N PRO A 281 -14.83 -12.44 -6.45
CA PRO A 281 -13.69 -11.67 -6.94
C PRO A 281 -14.09 -10.27 -7.40
N LYS A 282 -13.35 -9.26 -6.96
CA LYS A 282 -13.44 -7.90 -7.48
C LYS A 282 -12.29 -7.58 -8.43
N GLN A 283 -12.56 -6.64 -9.33
CA GLN A 283 -11.60 -6.11 -10.29
C GLN A 283 -11.00 -4.80 -9.78
N PRO A 284 -9.73 -4.48 -10.13
CA PRO A 284 -9.17 -3.17 -9.87
C PRO A 284 -9.99 -2.06 -10.52
N GLU A 285 -10.04 -0.90 -9.88
CA GLU A 285 -10.63 0.33 -10.42
C GLU A 285 -9.52 1.38 -10.59
N VAL A 286 -9.52 2.11 -11.70
CA VAL A 286 -8.51 3.13 -12.01
C VAL A 286 -9.15 4.42 -12.49
N PHE A 287 -8.56 5.55 -12.12
CA PHE A 287 -9.04 6.90 -12.40
C PHE A 287 -7.88 7.70 -13.01
N LEU A 288 -8.10 8.24 -14.21
CA LEU A 288 -7.16 9.05 -14.98
C LEU A 288 -7.81 10.37 -15.38
#